data_AF-A0AAV0EI74-F1
#
_entry.id   AF-A0AAV0EI74-F1
#
_cell.length_a   1.000
_cell.length_b   1.000
_cell.length_c   1.000
_cell.angle_alpha   90.00
_cell.angle_beta   90.00
_cell.angle_gamma   90.00
#
_symmetry.space_group_name_H-M   'P 1'
#
loop_
_entity.id
_entity.type
_entity.pdbx_description
1 polymer ?
#
loop_
_entity_poly.entity_id
_entity_poly.type
_entity_poly.pdbx_seq_one_letter_code
_entity_poly.pdbx_strand_id
1 'polypeptide(L)'
;MAMMASLVATSSNTREYIDRGREAGQRLLMDDYWNPNPTYNARIFRRRFRMQRHLFDRIMTDVMAFDPYFLSTAHVANKVSLSPQQKLISAIFMLANGCSADSLDQLCRLGETTTLLCLKKFCRAIVSVYGSWYLRTLNPGDLHRLLENPQREAFLG
;
A
#
# COMPACT_ATOMS: atom_id res chain seq x y z
N MET A 1 -32.43 -33.77 -40.32
CA MET A 1 -31.13 -33.78 -39.62
C MET A 1 -30.32 -32.58 -40.10
N ALA A 2 -30.43 -31.44 -39.42
CA ALA A 2 -29.55 -30.28 -39.54
C ALA A 2 -29.75 -29.43 -38.29
N MET A 3 -28.83 -29.52 -37.32
CA MET A 3 -28.83 -28.69 -36.12
C MET A 3 -28.33 -27.28 -36.47
N MET A 4 -29.07 -26.26 -36.05
CA MET A 4 -28.65 -24.86 -36.04
C MET A 4 -27.67 -24.64 -34.89
N ALA A 5 -26.38 -24.45 -35.19
CA ALA A 5 -25.41 -23.99 -34.21
C ALA A 5 -25.43 -22.46 -34.16
N SER A 6 -26.02 -21.89 -33.11
CA SER A 6 -25.90 -20.47 -32.80
C SER A 6 -24.46 -20.14 -32.38
N LEU A 7 -23.82 -19.21 -33.08
CA LEU A 7 -22.59 -18.56 -32.61
C LEU A 7 -22.91 -17.75 -31.35
N VAL A 8 -22.42 -18.20 -30.19
CA VAL A 8 -22.30 -17.35 -29.00
C VAL A 8 -21.10 -16.43 -29.24
N ALA A 9 -21.36 -15.16 -29.52
CA ALA A 9 -20.33 -14.13 -29.51
C ALA A 9 -19.80 -13.98 -28.07
N THR A 10 -18.59 -14.45 -27.84
CA THR A 10 -17.85 -14.19 -26.61
C THR A 10 -17.47 -12.71 -26.59
N SER A 11 -18.23 -11.91 -25.85
CA SER A 11 -17.85 -10.53 -25.53
C SER A 11 -16.47 -10.56 -24.85
N SER A 12 -15.43 -10.15 -25.58
CA SER A 12 -14.13 -9.89 -24.98
C SER A 12 -14.28 -8.71 -24.04
N ASN A 13 -14.29 -8.98 -22.74
CA ASN A 13 -14.45 -7.98 -21.69
C ASN A 13 -13.15 -7.14 -21.60
N THR A 14 -12.93 -6.25 -22.56
CA THR A 14 -11.80 -5.32 -22.56
C THR A 14 -12.00 -4.33 -21.43
N ARG A 15 -11.17 -4.45 -20.39
CA ARG A 15 -11.19 -3.55 -19.24
C ARG A 15 -10.95 -2.11 -19.70
N GLU A 16 -11.91 -1.24 -19.45
CA GLU A 16 -11.79 0.18 -19.74
C GLU A 16 -10.65 0.81 -18.92
N TYR A 17 -9.76 1.53 -19.61
CA TYR A 17 -8.69 2.28 -18.96
C TYR A 17 -9.22 3.64 -18.54
N ILE A 18 -9.27 3.89 -17.23
CA ILE A 18 -9.63 5.19 -16.65
C ILE A 18 -8.34 5.88 -16.19
N ASP A 19 -8.06 7.07 -16.73
CA ASP A 19 -7.04 7.95 -16.18
C ASP A 19 -7.52 8.55 -14.86
N ARG A 20 -6.80 8.21 -13.78
CA ARG A 20 -7.13 8.60 -12.41
C ARG A 20 -6.33 9.81 -11.94
N GLY A 21 -5.52 10.44 -12.79
CA GLY A 21 -4.70 11.59 -12.40
C GLY A 21 -3.62 11.21 -11.38
N ARG A 22 -2.87 10.14 -11.66
CA ARG A 22 -1.88 9.55 -10.73
C ARG A 22 -0.86 10.56 -10.21
N GLU A 23 -0.39 11.45 -11.08
CA GLU A 23 0.59 12.48 -10.73
C GLU A 23 0.00 13.52 -9.77
N ALA A 24 -1.23 13.98 -10.03
CA ALA A 24 -1.94 14.89 -9.14
C ALA A 24 -2.19 14.24 -7.77
N GLY A 25 -2.55 12.94 -7.76
CA GLY A 25 -2.66 12.16 -6.53
C GLY A 25 -1.34 12.07 -5.75
N GLN A 26 -0.22 11.86 -6.44
CA GLN A 26 1.09 11.84 -5.80
C GLN A 26 1.45 13.20 -5.20
N ARG A 27 1.21 14.29 -5.93
CA ARG A 27 1.47 15.65 -5.44
C ARG A 27 0.69 15.94 -4.16
N LEU A 28 -0.62 15.63 -4.18
CA LEU A 28 -1.49 15.81 -3.03
C LEU A 28 -1.02 15.00 -1.80
N LEU A 29 -0.61 13.73 -2.00
CA LEU A 29 -0.08 12.91 -0.90
C LEU A 29 1.21 13.50 -0.29
N MET A 30 2.08 14.09 -1.13
CA MET A 30 3.30 14.73 -0.65
C MET A 30 2.96 16.00 0.15
N ASP A 31 2.05 16.83 -0.35
CA ASP A 31 1.56 18.03 0.34
C ASP A 31 0.88 17.69 1.67
N ASP A 32 0.15 16.58 1.75
CA ASP A 32 -0.58 16.19 2.94
C ASP A 32 0.30 15.67 4.08
N TYR A 33 1.44 15.02 3.77
CA TYR A 33 2.15 14.20 4.76
C TYR A 33 3.69 14.31 4.77
N TRP A 34 4.33 14.62 3.64
CA TRP A 34 5.80 14.54 3.52
C TRP A 34 6.49 15.89 3.34
N ASN A 35 5.83 16.88 2.74
CA ASN A 35 6.43 18.19 2.51
C ASN A 35 6.76 18.91 3.84
N PRO A 36 7.69 19.90 3.84
CA PRO A 36 8.15 20.54 5.07
C PRO A 36 7.04 21.17 5.93
N ASN A 37 5.97 21.64 5.28
CA ASN A 37 4.78 22.16 5.94
C ASN A 37 3.55 21.33 5.49
N PRO A 38 3.38 20.10 6.02
CA PRO A 38 2.35 19.20 5.54
C PRO A 38 0.97 19.63 6.06
N THR A 39 -0.08 19.40 5.26
CA THR A 39 -1.49 19.66 5.68
C THR A 39 -1.81 18.98 7.00
N TYR A 40 -1.29 17.76 7.20
CA TYR A 40 -1.53 16.96 8.38
C TYR A 40 -0.26 16.76 9.21
N ASN A 41 -0.35 17.11 10.50
CA ASN A 41 0.74 16.89 11.44
C ASN A 41 0.96 15.39 11.77
N ALA A 42 2.07 15.09 12.44
CA ALA A 42 2.47 13.74 12.82
C ALA A 42 1.41 12.97 13.64
N ARG A 43 0.61 13.67 14.46
CA ARG A 43 -0.48 13.05 15.23
C ARG A 43 -1.59 12.53 14.31
N ILE A 44 -1.99 13.31 13.31
CA ILE A 44 -2.99 12.90 12.33
C ILE A 44 -2.43 11.79 11.43
N PHE A 45 -1.17 11.89 11.01
CA PHE A 45 -0.49 10.82 10.27
C PHE A 45 -0.59 9.50 11.03
N ARG A 46 -0.18 9.49 12.31
CA ARG A 46 -0.25 8.29 13.15
C ARG A 46 -1.65 7.72 13.26
N ARG A 47 -2.67 8.57 13.46
CA ARG A 47 -4.07 8.12 13.53
C ARG A 47 -4.53 7.45 12.23
N ARG A 48 -4.13 7.95 11.06
CA ARG A 48 -4.56 7.42 9.75
C ARG A 48 -3.82 6.15 9.35
N PHE A 49 -2.50 6.12 9.57
CA PHE A 49 -1.62 5.02 9.16
C PHE A 49 -1.32 3.99 10.25
N ARG A 50 -1.75 4.25 11.49
CA ARG A 50 -1.47 3.43 12.70
C ARG A 50 0.02 3.24 12.98
N MET A 51 0.86 4.13 12.47
CA MET A 51 2.31 4.13 12.67
C MET A 51 2.89 5.53 12.53
N GLN A 52 4.09 5.74 13.07
CA GLN A 52 4.81 7.00 12.88
C GLN A 52 5.43 7.08 11.48
N ARG A 53 5.61 8.30 10.95
CA ARG A 53 6.17 8.53 9.60
C ARG A 53 7.54 7.90 9.39
N HIS A 54 8.44 8.03 10.38
CA HIS A 54 9.78 7.46 10.28
C HIS A 54 9.77 5.92 10.10
N LEU A 55 8.78 5.25 10.69
CA LEU A 55 8.61 3.80 10.55
C LEU A 55 8.04 3.46 9.18
N PHE A 56 7.09 4.27 8.68
CA PHE A 56 6.62 4.14 7.30
C PHE A 56 7.78 4.26 6.31
N ASP A 57 8.64 5.27 6.46
CA ASP A 57 9.78 5.51 5.56
C ASP A 57 10.78 4.34 5.59
N ARG A 58 11.01 3.75 6.77
CA ARG A 58 11.81 2.52 6.92
C ARG A 58 11.18 1.34 6.19
N ILE A 59 9.90 1.06 6.45
CA ILE A 59 9.17 -0.04 5.80
C ILE A 59 9.18 0.16 4.27
N MET A 60 8.99 1.38 3.80
CA MET A 60 9.05 1.71 2.39
C MET A 60 10.40 1.37 1.78
N THR A 61 11.49 1.75 2.45
CA THR A 61 12.86 1.45 2.01
C THR A 61 13.08 -0.07 1.92
N ASP A 62 12.72 -0.81 2.96
CA ASP A 62 12.93 -2.25 3.03
C ASP A 62 12.08 -3.01 2.00
N VAL A 63 10.82 -2.59 1.80
CA VAL A 63 9.91 -3.18 0.80
C VAL A 63 10.39 -2.89 -0.63
N MET A 64 10.89 -1.67 -0.90
CA MET A 64 11.47 -1.32 -2.20
C MET A 64 12.73 -2.12 -2.51
N ALA A 65 13.56 -2.40 -1.50
CA ALA A 65 14.74 -3.25 -1.64
C ALA A 65 14.37 -4.71 -1.91
N PHE A 66 13.26 -5.20 -1.34
CA PHE A 66 12.80 -6.57 -1.51
C PHE A 66 12.06 -6.82 -2.84
N ASP A 67 11.12 -5.95 -3.23
CA ASP A 67 10.31 -6.10 -4.44
C ASP A 67 10.38 -4.83 -5.31
N PRO A 68 11.14 -4.86 -6.43
CA PRO A 68 11.27 -3.74 -7.36
C PRO A 68 9.95 -3.21 -7.91
N TYR A 69 8.85 -3.96 -7.82
CA TYR A 69 7.51 -3.48 -8.15
C TYR A 69 7.17 -2.18 -7.42
N PHE A 70 7.66 -1.98 -6.20
CA PHE A 70 7.38 -0.77 -5.43
C PHE A 70 8.19 0.44 -5.88
N LEU A 71 9.27 0.26 -6.63
CA LEU A 71 10.01 1.37 -7.24
C LEU A 71 9.10 2.14 -8.23
N SER A 72 9.30 3.46 -8.29
CA SER A 72 8.80 4.25 -9.42
C SER A 72 9.59 3.84 -10.66
N THR A 73 8.93 3.25 -11.66
CA THR A 73 9.56 2.95 -12.96
C THR A 73 9.16 4.01 -13.96
N ALA A 74 10.11 4.81 -14.45
CA ALA A 74 9.82 5.69 -15.58
C ALA A 74 9.44 4.83 -16.80
N HIS A 75 8.17 4.86 -17.21
CA HIS A 75 7.75 4.19 -18.43
C HIS A 75 8.18 5.00 -19.66
N VAL A 76 8.71 4.29 -20.66
CA VAL A 76 8.98 4.77 -22.01
C VAL A 76 7.64 5.05 -22.70
N ALA A 77 7.02 6.21 -22.41
CA ALA A 77 5.93 6.86 -23.16
C ALA A 77 5.24 7.99 -22.35
N ASN A 78 5.97 8.89 -21.69
CA ASN A 78 5.42 10.07 -20.98
C ASN A 78 4.31 9.80 -19.93
N LYS A 79 4.15 8.56 -19.46
CA LYS A 79 3.18 8.21 -18.40
C LYS A 79 3.91 8.01 -17.07
N VAL A 80 3.60 8.88 -16.11
CA VAL A 80 4.13 8.80 -14.74
C VAL A 80 3.65 7.51 -14.07
N SER A 81 4.60 6.69 -13.61
CA SER A 81 4.29 5.50 -12.82
C SER A 81 3.77 5.86 -11.43
N LEU A 82 3.01 4.96 -10.84
CA LEU A 82 2.62 5.06 -9.44
C LEU A 82 3.84 5.10 -8.53
N SER A 83 3.82 6.03 -7.58
CA SER A 83 4.90 6.18 -6.61
C SER A 83 4.92 5.02 -5.59
N PRO A 84 6.07 4.76 -4.95
CA PRO A 84 6.15 3.87 -3.80
C PRO A 84 5.14 4.24 -2.72
N GLN A 85 4.96 5.53 -2.44
CA GLN A 85 4.01 6.03 -1.44
C GLN A 85 2.58 5.60 -1.79
N GLN A 86 2.10 5.87 -3.02
CA GLN A 86 0.76 5.47 -3.44
C GLN A 86 0.54 3.97 -3.28
N LYS A 87 1.50 3.15 -3.71
CA LYS A 87 1.44 1.69 -3.60
C LYS A 87 1.40 1.23 -2.13
N LEU A 88 2.28 1.73 -1.28
CA LEU A 88 2.33 1.33 0.13
C LEU A 88 1.13 1.83 0.92
N ILE A 89 0.73 3.08 0.74
CA ILE A 89 -0.43 3.67 1.39
C ILE A 89 -1.66 2.82 1.09
N SER A 90 -1.84 2.39 -0.16
CA SER A 90 -2.99 1.55 -0.53
C SER A 90 -3.03 0.23 0.25
N ALA A 91 -1.89 -0.47 0.35
CA ALA A 91 -1.79 -1.71 1.11
C ALA A 91 -1.98 -1.50 2.63
N ILE A 92 -1.30 -0.50 3.19
CA ILE A 92 -1.36 -0.19 4.63
C ILE A 92 -2.76 0.27 5.02
N PHE A 93 -3.44 1.09 4.22
CA PHE A 93 -4.80 1.52 4.52
C PHE A 93 -5.78 0.35 4.54
N MET A 94 -5.68 -0.58 3.59
CA MET A 94 -6.52 -1.79 3.60
C MET A 94 -6.31 -2.61 4.87
N LEU A 95 -5.06 -2.80 5.29
CA LEU A 95 -4.73 -3.58 6.49
C LEU A 95 -5.12 -2.88 7.80
N ALA A 96 -4.86 -1.58 7.89
CA ALA A 96 -5.00 -0.81 9.13
C ALA A 96 -6.43 -0.34 9.39
N ASN A 97 -7.23 -0.12 8.33
CA ASN A 97 -8.57 0.45 8.44
C ASN A 97 -9.66 -0.47 7.87
N GLY A 98 -9.32 -1.63 7.30
CA GLY A 98 -10.30 -2.58 6.75
C GLY A 98 -11.05 -2.05 5.52
N CYS A 99 -10.47 -1.09 4.80
CA CYS A 99 -11.09 -0.48 3.63
C CYS A 99 -11.15 -1.46 2.45
N SER A 100 -12.21 -1.36 1.64
CA SER A 100 -12.31 -2.07 0.36
C SER A 100 -11.36 -1.47 -0.68
N ALA A 101 -10.88 -2.27 -1.62
CA ALA A 101 -9.86 -1.86 -2.58
C ALA A 101 -10.34 -0.77 -3.58
N ASP A 102 -11.64 -0.73 -3.86
CA ASP A 102 -12.32 0.26 -4.70
C ASP A 102 -12.46 1.63 -3.99
N SER A 103 -12.66 1.63 -2.67
CA SER A 103 -12.81 2.87 -1.87
C SER A 103 -11.53 3.72 -1.81
N LEU A 104 -10.36 3.11 -2.07
CA LEU A 104 -9.05 3.78 -1.99
C LEU A 104 -8.68 4.56 -3.26
N ASP A 105 -9.51 4.53 -4.30
CA ASP A 105 -9.29 5.31 -5.51
C ASP A 105 -9.21 6.81 -5.22
N GLN A 106 -10.02 7.30 -4.28
CA GLN A 106 -10.04 8.73 -3.90
C GLN A 106 -8.71 9.20 -3.30
N LEU A 107 -8.07 8.35 -2.50
CA LEU A 107 -6.83 8.69 -1.79
C LEU A 107 -5.59 8.39 -2.63
N CYS A 108 -5.52 7.19 -3.22
CA CYS A 108 -4.29 6.70 -3.85
C CYS A 108 -4.29 6.89 -5.38
N ARG A 109 -5.45 7.19 -5.99
CA ARG A 109 -5.64 7.23 -7.45
C ARG A 109 -5.26 5.91 -8.13
N LEU A 110 -5.64 4.81 -7.48
CA LEU A 110 -5.36 3.42 -7.88
C LEU A 110 -6.66 2.69 -8.22
N GLY A 111 -6.64 1.93 -9.33
CA GLY A 111 -7.72 0.99 -9.61
C GLY A 111 -7.66 -0.23 -8.69
N GLU A 112 -8.82 -0.78 -8.37
CA GLU A 112 -9.02 -1.91 -7.43
C GLU A 112 -7.99 -3.04 -7.58
N THR A 113 -7.82 -3.59 -8.79
CA THR A 113 -6.85 -4.69 -9.01
C THR A 113 -5.41 -4.30 -8.70
N THR A 114 -5.06 -3.01 -8.88
CA THR A 114 -3.72 -2.50 -8.59
C THR A 114 -3.53 -2.40 -7.08
N THR A 115 -4.56 -1.94 -6.36
CA THR A 115 -4.61 -1.90 -4.90
C THR A 115 -4.48 -3.31 -4.32
N LEU A 116 -5.24 -4.29 -4.82
CA LEU A 116 -5.13 -5.69 -4.40
C LEU A 116 -3.76 -6.31 -4.70
N LEU A 117 -3.16 -5.96 -5.84
CA LEU A 117 -1.80 -6.39 -6.18
C LEU A 117 -0.76 -5.78 -5.23
N CYS A 118 -0.89 -4.49 -4.89
CA CYS A 118 -0.04 -3.83 -3.91
C CYS A 118 -0.15 -4.52 -2.56
N LEU A 119 -1.37 -4.81 -2.09
CA LEU A 119 -1.61 -5.54 -0.84
C LEU A 119 -0.91 -6.90 -0.84
N LYS A 120 -1.12 -7.72 -1.88
CA LYS A 120 -0.51 -9.05 -1.98
C LYS A 120 1.03 -8.99 -1.93
N LYS A 121 1.63 -8.10 -2.72
CA LYS A 121 3.09 -7.94 -2.77
C LYS A 121 3.65 -7.38 -1.47
N PHE A 122 2.95 -6.43 -0.87
CA PHE A 122 3.31 -5.84 0.42
C PHE A 122 3.33 -6.90 1.52
N CYS A 123 2.26 -7.70 1.67
CA CYS A 123 2.22 -8.75 2.68
C CYS A 123 3.36 -9.76 2.51
N ARG A 124 3.67 -10.15 1.26
CA ARG A 124 4.83 -11.03 0.98
C ARG A 124 6.15 -10.39 1.41
N ALA A 125 6.35 -9.11 1.10
CA ALA A 125 7.55 -8.38 1.49
C ALA A 125 7.68 -8.28 3.01
N ILE A 126 6.60 -7.91 3.72
CA ILE A 126 6.60 -7.81 5.19
C ILE A 126 6.93 -9.14 5.85
N VAL A 127 6.29 -10.23 5.42
CA VAL A 127 6.58 -11.57 5.97
C VAL A 127 8.02 -11.97 5.69
N SER A 128 8.56 -11.65 4.52
CA SER A 128 9.94 -12.01 4.20
C SER A 128 10.98 -11.18 4.96
N VAL A 129 10.75 -9.88 5.12
CA VAL A 129 11.71 -8.96 5.74
C VAL A 129 11.64 -9.06 7.26
N TYR A 130 10.43 -9.12 7.82
CA TYR A 130 10.20 -8.98 9.26
C TYR A 130 9.69 -10.27 9.92
N GLY A 131 9.31 -11.29 9.15
CA GLY A 131 8.68 -12.51 9.69
C GLY A 131 9.55 -13.25 10.70
N SER A 132 10.87 -13.30 10.50
CA SER A 132 11.79 -13.94 11.45
C SER A 132 11.84 -13.23 12.81
N TRP A 133 11.56 -11.92 12.84
CA TRP A 133 11.55 -11.12 14.07
C TRP A 133 10.20 -11.18 14.78
N TYR A 134 9.09 -11.01 14.03
CA TYR A 134 7.76 -10.85 14.63
C TYR A 134 6.91 -12.12 14.68
N LEU A 135 7.21 -13.14 13.85
CA LEU A 135 6.50 -14.42 13.88
C LEU A 135 7.25 -15.48 14.70
N ARG A 136 8.32 -15.09 15.41
CA ARG A 136 9.02 -15.94 16.37
C ARG A 136 8.18 -16.06 17.65
N THR A 137 8.26 -17.21 18.31
CA THR A 137 7.74 -17.38 19.68
C THR A 137 8.38 -16.34 20.61
N LEU A 138 7.55 -15.54 21.29
CA LEU A 138 8.03 -14.55 22.25
C LEU A 138 8.92 -15.22 23.30
N ASN A 139 10.10 -14.66 23.54
CA ASN A 139 10.95 -15.08 24.64
C ASN A 139 10.68 -14.19 25.88
N PRO A 140 11.11 -14.61 27.08
CA PRO A 140 10.91 -13.83 28.30
C PRO A 140 11.52 -12.41 28.26
N GLY A 141 12.60 -12.20 27.48
CA GLY A 141 13.20 -10.88 27.28
C GLY A 141 12.36 -9.96 26.39
N ASP A 142 11.65 -10.50 25.40
CA ASP A 142 10.68 -9.75 24.58
C ASP A 142 9.51 -9.31 25.46
N LEU A 143 9.02 -10.21 26.34
CA LEU A 143 7.97 -9.90 27.31
C LEU A 143 8.43 -8.81 28.31
N HIS A 144 9.65 -8.89 28.80
CA HIS A 144 10.22 -7.86 29.68
C HIS A 144 10.26 -6.49 29.01
N ARG A 145 10.70 -6.42 27.75
CA ARG A 145 10.71 -5.15 26.98
C ARG A 145 9.31 -4.59 26.73
N LEU A 146 8.34 -5.45 26.43
CA LEU A 146 6.92 -5.09 26.27
C LEU A 146 6.35 -4.50 27.56
N LEU A 147 6.66 -5.11 28.70
CA LEU A 147 6.17 -4.68 30.02
C LEU A 147 6.87 -3.42 30.53
N GLU A 148 8.16 -3.24 30.25
CA GLU A 148 8.93 -2.06 30.69
C GLU A 148 8.77 -0.83 29.78
N ASN A 149 8.49 -1.03 28.50
CA ASN A 149 8.33 0.05 27.52
C ASN A 149 7.01 -0.07 26.73
N PRO A 150 5.86 0.04 27.40
CA PRO A 150 4.55 -0.03 26.74
C PRO A 150 4.34 1.07 25.67
N GLN A 151 5.16 2.14 25.71
CA GLN A 151 5.08 3.25 24.75
C GLN A 151 5.97 3.11 23.51
N ARG A 152 6.98 2.22 23.51
CA ARG A 152 7.90 2.07 22.35
C ARG A 152 7.38 1.13 21.28
N GLU A 153 6.45 0.24 21.63
CA GLU A 153 5.81 -0.71 20.71
C GLU A 153 4.32 -0.44 20.53
N ALA A 154 3.92 0.83 20.56
CA ALA A 154 2.56 1.23 20.29
C ALA A 154 2.25 1.13 18.77
N PHE A 155 2.29 -0.09 18.25
CA PHE A 155 1.56 -0.58 17.07
C PHE A 155 0.07 -0.78 17.35
N LEU A 156 -0.41 -0.42 18.55
CA LEU A 156 -1.83 -0.36 18.88
C LEU A 156 -2.15 1.03 19.45
N GLY A 157 -2.58 1.92 18.55
CA GLY A 157 -3.10 3.26 18.81
C GLY A 157 -3.56 3.92 17.52
#